data_AF-A0A916CPT8-F1
#
_entry.id   AF-A0A916CPT8-F1
#
_cell.length_a   1.000
_cell.length_b   1.000
_cell.length_c   1.000
_cell.angle_alpha   90.00
_cell.angle_beta   90.00
_cell.angle_gamma   90.00
#
_symmetry.space_group_name_H-M   'P 1'
#
loop_
_entity.id
_entity.type
_entity.pdbx_description
1 polymer ?
#
loop_
_entity_poly.entity_id
_entity_poly.type
_entity_poly.pdbx_seq_one_letter_code
_entity_poly.pdbx_strand_id
1 'polypeptide(L)'
;MLDKLESIEKRYEELHNLMADSAITTDPTRLRDITRELSGIEGIVEKFRAYRKVHDALDKTRVLVKDEPDEEMRAFAKEEVTQLEAEDARMYSEL
;
A
#
# COMPACT_ATOMS: atom_id res chain seq x y z
N MET A 1 -13.28 4.70 5.14
CA MET A 1 -12.24 4.12 6.03
C MET A 1 -10.90 4.11 5.29
N LEU A 2 -10.87 3.51 4.10
CA LEU A 2 -9.74 3.60 3.18
C LEU A 2 -9.37 5.06 2.85
N ASP A 3 -10.33 5.97 2.68
CA ASP A 3 -10.06 7.42 2.43
C ASP A 3 -9.20 8.06 3.53
N LYS A 4 -9.34 7.57 4.78
CA LYS A 4 -8.52 8.06 5.90
C LYS A 4 -7.10 7.52 5.80
N LEU A 5 -6.93 6.25 5.40
CA LEU A 5 -5.62 5.64 5.18
C LEU A 5 -4.90 6.30 3.99
N GLU A 6 -5.63 6.64 2.93
CA GLU A 6 -5.11 7.43 1.81
C GLU A 6 -4.65 8.82 2.25
N SER A 7 -5.43 9.50 3.10
CA SER A 7 -5.01 10.78 3.67
C SER A 7 -3.75 10.64 4.54
N ILE A 8 -3.61 9.55 5.29
CA ILE A 8 -2.42 9.29 6.11
C ILE A 8 -1.22 8.99 5.21
N GLU A 9 -1.38 8.19 4.16
CA GLU A 9 -0.32 7.93 3.19
C GLU A 9 0.11 9.21 2.47
N LYS A 10 -0.83 10.05 2.05
CA LYS A 10 -0.52 11.34 1.44
C LYS A 10 0.30 12.20 2.39
N ARG A 11 -0.05 12.23 3.68
CA ARG A 11 0.73 12.94 4.69
C ARG A 11 2.14 12.36 4.86
N TYR A 12 2.28 11.04 4.84
CA TYR A 12 3.59 10.37 4.89
C TYR A 12 4.49 10.76 3.71
N GLU A 13 3.94 10.79 2.50
CA GLU A 13 4.65 11.25 1.31
C GLU A 13 5.02 12.74 1.39
N GLU A 14 4.10 13.59 1.87
CA GLU A 14 4.40 15.01 2.11
C GLU A 14 5.55 15.19 3.10
N LEU A 15 5.59 14.44 4.20
CA LEU A 15 6.66 14.50 5.19
C LEU A 15 8.01 14.05 4.61
N HIS A 16 8.03 12.98 3.80
CA HIS A 16 9.25 12.56 3.09
C HIS A 16 9.73 13.61 2.09
N ASN A 17 8.81 14.24 1.35
CA ASN A 17 9.16 15.32 0.43
C ASN A 17 9.73 16.53 1.17
N LEU A 18 9.22 16.87 2.36
CA LEU A 18 9.78 17.93 3.20
C LEU A 18 11.20 17.60 3.69
N MET A 19 11.54 16.33 3.89
CA MET A 19 12.91 15.93 4.22
C MET A 19 13.90 16.10 3.06
N ALA A 20 13.43 16.27 1.82
CA ALA A 20 14.29 16.63 0.69
C ALA A 20 14.64 18.13 0.66
N ASP A 21 13.97 18.97 1.47
CA ASP A 21 14.24 20.40 1.57
C ASP A 21 15.42 20.69 2.51
N SER A 22 16.46 21.34 1.98
CA SER A 22 17.62 21.82 2.73
C SER A 22 17.26 22.76 3.91
N ALA A 23 16.20 23.56 3.79
CA ALA A 23 15.75 24.45 4.86
C ALA A 23 15.14 23.70 6.05
N ILE A 24 14.65 22.48 5.82
CA ILE A 24 14.11 21.60 6.84
C ILE A 24 15.22 20.77 7.48
N THR A 25 16.11 20.19 6.68
CA THR A 25 17.18 19.31 7.17
C THR A 25 18.25 20.05 7.97
N THR A 26 18.39 21.37 7.77
CA THR A 26 19.30 22.23 8.54
C THR A 26 18.68 22.81 9.83
N ASP A 27 17.37 22.64 10.05
CA ASP A 27 16.66 23.04 11.28
C ASP A 27 16.37 21.81 12.15
N PRO A 28 17.14 21.60 13.25
CA PRO A 28 16.98 20.42 14.10
C PRO A 28 15.60 20.29 14.75
N THR A 29 14.90 21.40 14.97
CA THR A 29 13.56 21.38 15.59
C THR A 29 12.55 20.86 14.59
N ARG A 30 12.55 21.42 13.36
CA ARG A 30 11.66 20.97 12.28
C ARG A 30 11.92 19.52 11.89
N LEU A 31 13.20 19.13 11.79
CA LEU A 31 13.57 17.75 11.49
C LEU A 31 13.07 16.77 12.57
N ARG A 32 13.16 17.15 13.85
CA ARG A 32 12.64 16.33 14.96
C ARG A 32 11.12 16.16 14.90
N ASP A 33 10.40 17.22 14.57
CA ASP A 33 8.94 17.17 14.48
C ASP A 33 8.48 16.28 13.31
N ILE A 34 9.10 16.43 12.13
CA ILE A 34 8.80 15.61 10.95
C ILE A 34 9.12 14.13 11.20
N THR A 35 10.29 13.83 11.76
CA THR A 35 10.68 12.44 12.04
C THR A 35 9.76 11.79 13.08
N ARG A 36 9.35 12.54 14.11
CA ARG A 36 8.37 12.05 15.08
C ARG A 36 7.02 11.73 14.42
N GLU A 37 6.54 12.60 13.54
CA GLU A 37 5.28 12.39 12.84
C GLU A 37 5.36 11.18 11.89
N LEU A 38 6.45 11.07 11.12
CA LEU A 38 6.73 9.92 10.26
C LEU A 38 6.68 8.61 11.03
N SER A 39 7.44 8.48 12.12
CA SER A 39 7.43 7.27 12.94
C SER A 39 6.06 6.96 13.55
N GLY A 40 5.22 7.98 13.75
CA GLY A 40 3.86 7.80 14.26
C GLY A 40 2.88 7.20 13.25
N ILE A 41 3.13 7.37 11.96
CA ILE A 41 2.22 6.92 10.88
C ILE A 41 2.81 5.84 9.98
N GLU A 42 4.12 5.62 10.01
CA GLU A 42 4.85 4.68 9.14
C GLU A 42 4.24 3.28 9.17
N GLY A 43 4.04 2.69 10.35
CA GLY A 43 3.47 1.34 10.46
C GLY A 43 2.04 1.23 9.93
N ILE A 44 1.25 2.31 9.95
CA ILE A 44 -0.10 2.34 9.36
C ILE A 44 0.01 2.37 7.84
N VAL A 45 0.92 3.19 7.31
CA VAL A 45 1.16 3.33 5.87
C VAL A 45 1.74 2.05 5.28
N GLU A 46 2.68 1.40 5.95
CA GLU A 46 3.25 0.12 5.51
C GLU A 46 2.18 -0.97 5.36
N LYS A 47 1.31 -1.12 6.37
CA LYS A 47 0.18 -2.06 6.31
C LYS A 47 -0.77 -1.73 5.16
N PHE A 48 -1.13 -0.45 5.01
CA PHE A 48 -2.03 -0.02 3.94
C PHE A 48 -1.43 -0.25 2.55
N ARG A 49 -0.13 0.00 2.37
CA ARG A 49 0.59 -0.28 1.11
C ARG A 49 0.67 -1.76 0.80
N ALA A 50 0.91 -2.60 1.81
CA ALA A 50 0.89 -4.04 1.65
C ALA A 50 -0.47 -4.53 1.17
N TYR A 51 -1.55 -4.07 1.81
CA TYR A 51 -2.93 -4.34 1.37
C TYR A 51 -3.15 -3.91 -0.08
N ARG A 52 -2.84 -2.65 -0.44
CA ARG A 52 -3.03 -2.17 -1.82
C ARG A 52 -2.26 -3.00 -2.85
N LYS A 53 -1.06 -3.46 -2.51
CA LYS A 53 -0.26 -4.28 -3.41
C LYS A 53 -0.94 -5.62 -3.71
N VAL A 54 -1.52 -6.26 -2.69
CA VAL A 54 -2.28 -7.52 -2.86
C VAL A 54 -3.56 -7.25 -3.65
N HIS A 55 -4.26 -6.15 -3.33
CA HIS A 55 -5.45 -5.72 -4.06
C HIS A 55 -5.18 -5.50 -5.56
N ASP A 56 -4.12 -4.75 -5.89
CA ASP A 56 -3.70 -4.49 -7.27
C ASP A 56 -3.27 -5.78 -7.99
N ALA A 57 -2.62 -6.70 -7.27
CA ALA A 57 -2.24 -8.01 -7.82
C ALA A 57 -3.50 -8.82 -8.15
N LEU A 58 -4.47 -8.87 -7.23
CA LEU A 58 -5.75 -9.54 -7.42
C LEU A 58 -6.47 -9.01 -8.67
N ASP A 59 -6.56 -7.70 -8.83
CA ASP A 59 -7.21 -7.10 -9.99
C ASP A 59 -6.49 -7.41 -11.30
N LYS A 60 -5.16 -7.38 -11.32
CA LYS A 60 -4.36 -7.78 -12.49
C LYS A 60 -4.55 -9.26 -12.83
N THR A 61 -4.55 -10.15 -11.85
CA THR A 61 -4.73 -11.59 -12.06
C THR A 61 -6.16 -11.91 -12.52
N ARG A 62 -7.18 -11.17 -12.05
CA ARG A 62 -8.55 -11.28 -12.57
C ARG A 62 -8.65 -10.90 -14.04
N VAL A 63 -7.94 -9.86 -14.46
CA VAL A 63 -7.84 -9.49 -15.89
C VAL A 63 -7.14 -10.60 -16.68
N LEU A 64 -6.06 -11.16 -16.15
CA LEU A 64 -5.35 -12.29 -16.77
C LEU A 64 -6.28 -13.50 -16.99
N VAL A 65 -7.06 -13.90 -15.98
CA VAL A 65 -8.05 -15.01 -16.10
C VAL A 65 -9.05 -14.77 -17.23
N LYS A 66 -9.46 -13.52 -17.44
CA LYS A 66 -10.43 -13.16 -18.47
C LYS A 66 -9.83 -13.27 -19.87
N ASP A 67 -8.60 -12.78 -20.04
CA ASP A 67 -7.95 -12.64 -21.34
C ASP A 67 -7.11 -13.86 -21.73
N GLU A 68 -6.80 -14.76 -20.79
CA GLU A 68 -6.01 -15.99 -21.03
C GLU A 68 -6.79 -16.98 -21.90
N PRO A 69 -6.33 -17.33 -23.12
CA PRO A 69 -7.01 -18.30 -23.98
C PRO A 69 -6.80 -19.75 -23.53
N ASP A 70 -5.66 -20.10 -22.93
CA ASP A 70 -5.33 -21.47 -22.56
C ASP A 70 -6.10 -21.91 -21.30
N GLU A 71 -6.79 -23.04 -21.36
CA GLU A 71 -7.67 -23.50 -20.27
C GLU A 71 -6.90 -23.93 -19.02
N GLU A 72 -5.71 -24.52 -19.19
CA GLU A 72 -4.86 -24.97 -18.10
C GLU A 72 -4.25 -23.75 -17.38
N MET A 73 -3.70 -22.80 -18.12
CA MET A 73 -3.18 -21.55 -17.56
C MET A 73 -4.28 -20.72 -16.88
N ARG A 74 -5.49 -20.69 -17.47
CA ARG A 74 -6.65 -20.02 -16.86
C ARG A 74 -7.07 -20.68 -15.55
N ALA A 75 -6.98 -22.01 -15.44
CA ALA A 75 -7.27 -22.71 -14.19
C ALA A 75 -6.26 -22.34 -13.09
N PHE A 76 -4.97 -22.31 -13.41
CA PHE A 76 -3.93 -21.84 -12.48
C PHE A 76 -4.15 -20.40 -12.02
N ALA A 77 -4.46 -19.49 -12.93
CA ALA A 77 -4.72 -18.09 -12.59
C ALA A 77 -5.98 -17.93 -11.71
N LYS A 78 -7.01 -18.79 -11.85
CA LYS A 78 -8.18 -18.81 -10.95
C LYS A 78 -7.84 -19.27 -9.53
N GLU A 79 -6.95 -20.25 -9.39
CA GLU A 79 -6.44 -20.66 -8.08
C GLU A 79 -5.67 -19.53 -7.41
N GLU A 80 -4.82 -18.83 -8.19
CA GLU A 80 -4.10 -17.65 -7.70
C GLU A 80 -5.05 -16.53 -7.26
N VAL A 81 -6.10 -16.22 -8.04
CA VAL A 81 -7.16 -15.28 -7.63
C VAL A 81 -7.77 -15.69 -6.29
N THR A 82 -8.06 -16.96 -6.09
CA THR A 82 -8.66 -17.45 -4.83
C THR A 82 -7.72 -17.23 -3.63
N GLN A 83 -6.42 -17.43 -3.82
CA GLN A 83 -5.42 -17.18 -2.77
C GLN A 83 -5.29 -15.67 -2.47
N LEU A 84 -5.22 -14.84 -3.51
CA LEU A 84 -5.13 -13.39 -3.38
C LEU A 84 -6.40 -12.79 -2.75
N GLU A 85 -7.59 -13.31 -3.04
CA GLU A 85 -8.85 -12.89 -2.39
C GLU A 85 -8.83 -13.18 -0.89
N ALA A 86 -8.33 -14.35 -0.48
CA ALA A 86 -8.21 -14.70 0.94
C ALA A 86 -7.20 -13.79 1.66
N GLU A 87 -6.08 -13.48 1.01
CA GLU A 87 -5.07 -12.58 1.55
C GLU A 87 -5.56 -11.13 1.62
N ASP A 88 -6.21 -10.62 0.56
CA ASP A 88 -6.82 -9.28 0.51
C ASP A 88 -7.84 -9.10 1.65
N ALA A 89 -8.75 -10.06 1.81
CA ALA A 89 -9.77 -10.02 2.86
C ALA A 89 -9.15 -10.05 4.27
N ARG A 90 -8.10 -10.88 4.47
CA ARG A 90 -7.37 -10.92 5.73
C ARG A 90 -6.70 -9.58 6.02
N MET A 91 -5.95 -9.04 5.07
CA MET A 91 -5.26 -7.76 5.24
C MET A 91 -6.25 -6.62 5.50
N TYR A 92 -7.38 -6.59 4.78
CA TYR A 92 -8.44 -5.61 5.01
C TYR A 92 -9.01 -5.67 6.43
N SER A 93 -9.12 -6.86 7.02
CA SER A 93 -9.58 -7.02 8.41
C SER A 93 -8.56 -6.59 9.47
N GLU A 94 -7.27 -6.55 9.11
CA GLU A 94 -6.16 -6.17 9.99
C GLU A 94 -5.82 -4.66 9.91
N LEU A 95 -6.48 -3.91 9.01
CA LEU A 95 -6.38 -2.45 8.82
C LEU A 95 -7.32 -1.67 9.75
#